data_AF-A0AAV5CA93-F1
#
_entry.id   AF-A0AAV5CA93-F1
#
_cell.length_a   1.000
_cell.length_b   1.000
_cell.length_c   1.000
_cell.angle_alpha   90.00
_cell.angle_beta   90.00
_cell.angle_gamma   90.00
#
_symmetry.space_group_name_H-M   'P 1'
#
loop_
_entity.id
_entity.type
_entity.pdbx_description
1 polymer ?
#
loop_
_entity_poly.entity_id
_entity_poly.type
_entity_poly.pdbx_seq_one_letter_code
_entity_poly.pdbx_strand_id
1 'polypeptide(L)'
;MDYLPNGEPPTGIVIASLVVFTILGAPLAITYSIPYAMAASRVENLGLGQGLAMGILNLAIVIPQVIVSLGSGPWDQLFGGGNAPAFAVAAGASFMGGLVAILGLPRARIASSRRRGGASR
;
A
#
# COMPACT_ATOMS: atom_id res chain seq x y z
N MET A 1 -17.05 10.50 -24.55
CA MET A 1 -17.10 9.48 -23.48
C MET A 1 -18.49 9.61 -22.92
N ASP A 2 -19.41 8.90 -23.54
CA ASP A 2 -20.80 9.32 -23.52
C ASP A 2 -21.47 8.60 -22.37
N TYR A 3 -21.78 9.36 -21.32
CA TYR A 3 -22.63 8.89 -20.24
C TYR A 3 -23.97 8.45 -20.81
N LEU A 4 -24.54 7.40 -20.25
CA LEU A 4 -25.92 7.03 -20.57
C LEU A 4 -26.83 8.23 -20.22
N PRO A 5 -28.01 8.38 -20.86
CA PRO A 5 -28.95 9.48 -20.63
C PRO A 5 -29.32 9.71 -19.15
N ASN A 6 -29.05 8.70 -18.31
CA ASN A 6 -29.39 8.60 -16.90
C ASN A 6 -28.23 9.10 -15.99
N GLY A 7 -27.12 9.57 -16.56
CA GLY A 7 -25.92 9.98 -15.81
C GLY A 7 -25.10 8.80 -15.27
N GLU A 8 -25.40 7.57 -15.67
CA GLU A 8 -24.66 6.39 -15.24
C GLU A 8 -23.37 6.20 -16.04
N PRO A 9 -22.23 5.90 -15.36
CA PRO A 9 -20.98 5.65 -16.05
C PRO A 9 -21.11 4.42 -16.96
N PRO A 10 -20.54 4.45 -18.17
CA PRO A 10 -20.52 3.31 -19.07
C PRO A 10 -20.05 2.03 -18.36
N THR A 11 -20.68 0.89 -18.65
CA THR A 11 -20.37 -0.41 -18.02
C THR A 11 -18.88 -0.74 -18.11
N GLY A 12 -18.21 -0.36 -19.20
CA GLY A 12 -16.77 -0.55 -19.37
C GLY A 12 -15.93 0.18 -18.31
N ILE A 13 -16.32 1.38 -17.87
CA ILE A 13 -15.62 2.13 -16.81
C ILE A 13 -15.80 1.44 -15.46
N VAL A 14 -17.00 0.95 -15.17
CA VAL A 14 -17.29 0.21 -13.93
C VAL A 14 -16.46 -1.07 -13.88
N ILE A 15 -16.43 -1.85 -14.97
CA ILE A 15 -15.63 -3.07 -15.07
C ILE A 15 -14.14 -2.75 -14.91
N ALA A 16 -13.62 -1.75 -15.64
CA ALA A 16 -12.22 -1.34 -15.54
C ALA A 16 -11.83 -0.91 -14.12
N SER A 17 -12.71 -0.16 -13.44
CA SER A 17 -12.49 0.30 -12.06
C SER A 17 -12.44 -0.88 -11.09
N LEU A 18 -13.37 -1.84 -11.21
CA LEU A 18 -13.39 -3.04 -10.38
C LEU A 18 -12.12 -3.88 -10.60
N VAL A 19 -11.70 -4.08 -11.84
CA VAL A 19 -10.47 -4.84 -12.16
C VAL A 19 -9.24 -4.18 -11.55
N VAL A 20 -9.06 -2.87 -11.75
CA VAL A 20 -7.92 -2.13 -11.17
C VAL A 20 -7.96 -2.17 -9.64
N PHE A 21 -9.13 -1.97 -9.05
CA PHE A 21 -9.32 -2.02 -7.60
C PHE A 21 -9.00 -3.41 -7.03
N THR A 22 -9.44 -4.50 -7.66
CA THR A 22 -9.15 -5.85 -7.18
C THR A 22 -7.67 -6.19 -7.30
N ILE A 23 -7.05 -5.92 -8.46
CA ILE A 23 -5.64 -6.28 -8.72
C ILE A 23 -4.68 -5.49 -7.84
N LEU A 24 -4.93 -4.19 -7.61
CA LEU A 24 -4.06 -3.37 -6.78
C LEU A 24 -4.46 -3.42 -5.30
N GLY A 25 -5.76 -3.36 -5.01
CA GLY A 25 -6.28 -3.21 -3.65
C GLY A 25 -6.11 -4.45 -2.78
N ALA A 26 -6.42 -5.65 -3.30
CA ALA A 26 -6.33 -6.86 -2.48
C ALA A 26 -4.88 -7.16 -2.02
N PRO A 27 -3.85 -7.10 -2.90
CA PRO A 27 -2.47 -7.27 -2.46
C PRO A 27 -1.96 -6.14 -1.56
N LEU A 28 -2.35 -4.87 -1.81
CA LEU A 28 -1.97 -3.74 -0.96
C LEU A 28 -2.54 -3.86 0.45
N ALA A 29 -3.81 -4.27 0.58
CA ALA A 29 -4.44 -4.50 1.87
C ALA A 29 -3.64 -5.52 2.71
N ILE A 30 -3.25 -6.65 2.09
CA ILE A 30 -2.41 -7.66 2.76
C ILE A 30 -1.06 -7.08 3.17
N THR A 31 -0.43 -6.30 2.29
CA THR A 31 0.90 -5.69 2.51
C THR A 31 0.89 -4.70 3.67
N TYR A 32 -0.21 -3.97 3.88
CA TYR A 32 -0.33 -3.04 5.00
C TYR A 32 -0.84 -3.70 6.28
N SER A 33 -1.76 -4.65 6.20
CA SER A 33 -2.35 -5.28 7.38
C SER A 33 -1.39 -6.20 8.12
N ILE A 34 -0.53 -6.97 7.43
CA ILE A 34 0.38 -7.92 8.09
C ILE A 34 1.40 -7.20 8.98
N PRO A 35 2.20 -6.23 8.48
CA PRO A 35 3.19 -5.54 9.31
C PRO A 35 2.53 -4.72 10.41
N TYR A 36 1.35 -4.14 10.16
CA TYR A 36 0.59 -3.38 11.15
C TYR A 36 0.18 -4.27 12.33
N ALA A 37 -0.39 -5.45 12.07
CA ALA A 37 -0.75 -6.40 13.13
C ALA A 37 0.48 -6.95 13.87
N MET A 38 1.58 -7.21 13.14
CA MET A 38 2.84 -7.65 13.73
C MET A 38 3.46 -6.57 14.63
N ALA A 39 3.43 -5.31 14.23
CA ALA A 39 3.95 -4.21 15.02
C ALA A 39 3.11 -3.99 16.28
N ALA A 40 1.77 -3.99 16.14
CA ALA A 40 0.86 -3.81 17.27
C ALA A 40 1.07 -4.89 18.35
N SER A 41 1.13 -6.17 17.96
CA SER A 41 1.36 -7.28 18.88
C SER A 41 2.74 -7.23 19.55
N ARG A 42 3.77 -6.70 18.87
CA ARG A 42 5.11 -6.57 19.48
C ARG A 42 5.19 -5.47 20.52
N VAL A 43 4.48 -4.36 20.31
CA VAL A 43 4.41 -3.25 21.26
C VAL A 43 3.56 -3.60 22.49
N GLU A 44 2.52 -4.42 22.30
CA GLU A 44 1.74 -4.98 23.41
C GLU A 44 2.62 -5.82 24.35
N ASN A 45 3.48 -6.69 23.79
CA ASN A 45 4.43 -7.50 24.57
C ASN A 45 5.47 -6.67 25.34
N LEU A 46 5.65 -5.39 25.00
CA LEU A 46 6.53 -4.45 25.71
C LEU A 46 5.82 -3.69 26.84
N GLY A 47 4.55 -4.02 27.14
CA GLY A 47 3.78 -3.44 28.24
C GLY A 47 3.15 -2.08 27.93
N LEU A 48 3.19 -1.62 26.68
CA LEU A 48 2.66 -0.31 26.27
C LEU A 48 1.14 -0.34 25.96
N GLY A 49 0.51 -1.52 25.95
CA GLY A 49 -0.91 -1.71 25.71
C GLY A 49 -1.29 -1.71 24.21
N GLN A 50 -2.10 -2.69 23.81
CA GLN A 50 -2.51 -2.91 22.41
C GLN A 50 -3.22 -1.68 21.79
N GLY A 51 -4.04 -0.97 22.57
CA GLY A 51 -4.76 0.23 22.10
C GLY A 51 -3.85 1.41 21.78
N LEU A 52 -2.83 1.67 22.59
CA LEU A 52 -1.85 2.74 22.36
C LEU A 52 -0.99 2.44 21.12
N ALA A 53 -0.57 1.18 20.95
CA ALA A 53 0.18 0.72 19.79
C ALA A 53 -0.59 0.95 18.48
N MET A 54 -1.85 0.52 18.44
CA MET A 54 -2.73 0.70 17.29
C MET A 54 -2.98 2.18 16.99
N GLY A 55 -3.14 3.01 18.04
CA GLY A 55 -3.29 4.46 17.92
C GLY A 55 -2.08 5.14 17.27
N ILE A 56 -0.86 4.84 17.74
CA ILE A 56 0.38 5.40 17.17
C ILE A 56 0.59 4.92 15.73
N LEU A 57 0.31 3.64 15.44
CA LEU A 57 0.41 3.09 14.09
C LEU A 57 -0.60 3.75 13.12
N ASN A 58 -1.81 4.05 13.59
CA ASN A 58 -2.78 4.81 12.79
C ASN A 58 -2.28 6.22 12.49
N LEU A 59 -1.71 6.93 13.47
CA LEU A 59 -1.11 8.24 13.24
C LEU A 59 0.06 8.18 12.24
N ALA A 60 0.87 7.13 12.31
CA ALA A 60 1.98 6.92 11.38
C ALA A 60 1.52 6.73 9.92
N ILE A 61 0.31 6.23 9.69
CA ILE A 61 -0.28 6.08 8.35
C ILE A 61 -1.01 7.37 7.94
N VAL A 62 -1.73 8.00 8.87
CA VAL A 62 -2.56 9.19 8.59
C VAL A 62 -1.70 10.42 8.28
N ILE A 63 -0.57 10.63 8.96
CA ILE A 63 0.28 11.81 8.71
C ILE A 63 0.75 11.86 7.25
N PRO A 64 1.34 10.79 6.67
CA PRO A 64 1.63 10.73 5.24
C PRO A 64 0.40 10.96 4.36
N GLN A 65 -0.76 10.39 4.72
CA GLN A 65 -2.00 10.60 3.95
C GLN A 65 -2.43 12.06 3.90
N VAL A 66 -2.32 12.78 5.02
CA VAL A 66 -2.63 14.22 5.09
C VAL A 66 -1.67 15.01 4.20
N ILE A 67 -0.37 14.71 4.24
CA ILE A 67 0.62 15.37 3.38
C ILE A 67 0.29 15.17 1.90
N VAL A 68 -0.02 13.92 1.50
CA VAL A 68 -0.38 13.59 0.12
C VAL A 68 -1.67 14.29 -0.29
N SER A 69 -2.69 14.29 0.56
CA SER A 69 -3.98 14.93 0.28
C SER A 69 -3.88 16.45 0.15
N LEU A 70 -3.03 17.10 0.95
CA LEU A 70 -2.80 18.54 0.86
C LEU A 70 -1.95 18.88 -0.38
N GLY A 71 -0.98 18.02 -0.72
CA GLY A 71 -0.14 18.18 -1.90
C GLY A 71 -0.86 17.92 -3.22
N SER A 72 -1.90 17.08 -3.24
CA SER A 72 -2.59 16.71 -4.48
C SER A 72 -3.36 17.86 -5.12
N GLY A 73 -3.90 18.80 -4.34
CA GLY A 73 -4.64 19.95 -4.86
C GLY A 73 -3.78 20.89 -5.73
N PRO A 74 -2.67 21.43 -5.20
CA PRO A 74 -1.74 22.23 -5.99
C PRO A 74 -1.11 21.44 -7.15
N TRP A 75 -0.79 20.16 -6.94
CA TRP A 75 -0.23 19.30 -7.98
C TRP A 75 -1.19 19.16 -9.17
N ASP A 76 -2.47 18.88 -8.90
CA ASP A 76 -3.48 18.72 -9.93
C ASP A 76 -3.63 20.01 -10.76
N GLN A 77 -3.61 21.18 -10.10
CA GLN A 77 -3.69 22.48 -10.79
C GLN A 77 -2.47 22.78 -11.68
N LEU A 78 -1.26 22.44 -11.22
CA LEU A 78 -0.04 22.64 -12.00
C LEU A 78 -0.01 21.82 -13.30
N PHE A 79 -0.73 20.70 -13.33
CA PHE A 79 -0.77 19.78 -14.47
C PHE A 79 -2.06 19.88 -15.30
N GLY A 80 -2.86 20.93 -15.10
CA GLY A 80 -4.04 21.23 -15.92
C GLY A 80 -5.36 20.65 -15.40
N GLY A 81 -5.43 20.28 -14.12
CA GLY A 81 -6.66 19.85 -13.43
C GLY A 81 -7.15 18.45 -13.83
N GLY A 82 -6.22 17.58 -14.24
CA GLY A 82 -6.54 16.25 -14.73
C GLY A 82 -5.66 15.17 -14.12
N ASN A 83 -6.21 13.96 -14.01
CA ASN A 83 -5.55 12.83 -13.35
C ASN A 83 -4.45 12.15 -14.20
N ALA A 84 -4.39 12.43 -15.50
CA ALA A 84 -3.49 11.74 -16.43
C ALA A 84 -1.99 11.92 -16.12
N PRO A 85 -1.51 13.13 -15.76
CA PRO A 85 -0.11 13.33 -15.37
C PRO A 85 0.25 12.59 -14.07
N ALA A 86 -0.67 12.53 -13.10
CA ALA A 86 -0.47 11.74 -11.88
C ALA A 86 -0.33 10.24 -12.17
N PHE A 87 -1.16 9.70 -13.08
CA PHE A 87 -1.05 8.30 -13.50
C PHE A 87 0.26 8.01 -14.25
N ALA A 88 0.72 8.93 -15.10
CA ALA A 88 1.99 8.77 -15.81
C ALA A 88 3.19 8.72 -14.85
N VAL A 89 3.23 9.63 -13.86
CA VAL A 89 4.27 9.63 -12.83
C VAL A 89 4.19 8.37 -11.97
N ALA A 90 2.99 7.93 -11.57
CA ALA A 90 2.81 6.70 -10.80
C ALA A 90 3.25 5.45 -11.59
N ALA A 91 2.93 5.37 -12.88
CA ALA A 91 3.37 4.30 -13.76
C ALA A 91 4.90 4.27 -13.89
N GLY A 92 5.54 5.43 -14.10
CA GLY A 92 7.00 5.53 -14.19
C GLY A 92 7.69 5.14 -12.87
N ALA A 93 7.21 5.68 -11.74
CA ALA A 93 7.75 5.40 -10.42
C ALA A 93 7.61 3.92 -10.03
N SER A 94 6.44 3.31 -10.28
CA SER A 94 6.21 1.89 -10.01
C SER A 94 7.06 0.97 -10.88
N PHE A 95 7.26 1.32 -12.16
CA PHE A 95 8.13 0.57 -13.06
C PHE A 95 9.59 0.60 -12.60
N MET A 96 10.11 1.78 -12.27
CA MET A 96 11.48 1.94 -11.76
C MET A 96 11.66 1.26 -10.41
N GLY A 97 10.69 1.41 -9.50
CA GLY A 97 10.68 0.71 -8.21
C GLY A 97 10.66 -0.81 -8.36
N GLY A 98 9.89 -1.33 -9.33
CA GLY A 98 9.86 -2.75 -9.68
C GLY A 98 11.21 -3.25 -10.21
N LEU A 99 11.86 -2.51 -11.10
CA LEU A 99 13.20 -2.84 -11.60
C LEU A 99 14.23 -2.85 -10.47
N VAL A 100 14.23 -1.84 -9.60
CA VAL A 100 15.13 -1.77 -8.44
C VAL A 100 14.85 -2.91 -7.46
N ALA A 101 13.58 -3.29 -7.26
CA ALA A 101 13.24 -4.43 -6.42
C ALA A 101 13.75 -5.76 -7.00
N ILE A 102 13.60 -5.98 -8.30
CA ILE A 102 14.05 -7.22 -8.96
C ILE A 102 15.58 -7.33 -8.99
N LEU A 103 16.27 -6.22 -9.29
CA LEU A 103 17.73 -6.21 -9.50
C LEU A 103 18.51 -5.96 -8.20
N GLY A 104 17.94 -5.17 -7.28
CA GLY A 104 18.64 -4.63 -6.12
C GLY A 104 18.34 -5.34 -4.81
N LEU A 105 17.24 -6.11 -4.68
CA LEU A 105 16.98 -6.83 -3.43
C LEU A 105 17.82 -8.11 -3.38
N PRO A 106 18.71 -8.26 -2.37
CA PRO A 106 19.34 -9.53 -2.09
C PRO A 106 18.23 -10.52 -1.79
N ARG A 107 18.19 -11.66 -2.51
CA ARG A 107 17.22 -12.71 -2.22
C ARG A 107 17.32 -13.06 -0.75
N ALA A 108 16.26 -12.78 0.02
CA ALA A 108 16.17 -13.19 1.41
C ALA A 108 16.31 -14.72 1.43
N ARG A 109 17.51 -15.21 1.73
CA ARG A 109 17.68 -16.60 2.10
C ARG A 109 16.91 -16.71 3.40
N ILE A 110 15.75 -17.34 3.34
CA ILE A 110 15.07 -17.87 4.51
C ILE A 110 16.06 -18.89 5.08
N ALA A 111 16.94 -18.44 5.96
CA ALA A 111 17.76 -19.33 6.74
C ALA A 111 16.79 -20.04 7.67
N SER A 112 16.38 -21.24 7.27
CA SER A 112 15.69 -22.16 8.16
C SER A 112 16.63 -22.37 9.35
N SER A 113 16.37 -21.69 10.47
CA SER A 113 16.96 -22.11 11.73
C SER A 113 16.30 -23.44 12.06
N ARG A 114 16.92 -24.51 11.58
CA ARG A 114 16.64 -25.86 12.05
C ARG A 114 17.11 -25.88 13.49
N ARG A 115 16.24 -25.46 14.42
CA ARG A 115 16.35 -25.82 15.84
C ARG A 115 16.25 -27.34 15.92
N ARG A 116 17.39 -28.01 15.76
CA ARG A 116 17.58 -29.37 16.24
C ARG A 116 17.69 -29.26 17.76
N GLY A 117 16.53 -29.30 18.41
CA GLY A 117 16.45 -29.91 19.72
C GLY A 117 16.71 -31.41 19.53
N GLY A 118 17.75 -31.91 20.19
CA GLY A 118 18.13 -33.31 20.18
C GLY A 118 18.89 -33.59 21.46
N ALA A 119 18.17 -34.17 22.41
CA ALA A 119 18.66 -34.60 23.71
C ALA A 119 19.91 -35.47 23.63
N SER A 120 20.83 -35.30 24.59
CA SER A 120 21.57 -36.42 25.18
C SER A 120 22.29 -35.99 26.46
N ARG A 121 21.73 -36.48 27.57
CA ARG A 121 22.37 -36.92 28.83
C ARG A 121 23.18 -35.92 29.64
#